data_AF-A0A392Q2L4-F1
#
_entry.id   AF-A0A392Q2L4-F1
#
_cell.length_a   1.000
_cell.length_b   1.000
_cell.length_c   1.000
_cell.angle_alpha   90.00
_cell.angle_beta   90.00
_cell.angle_gamma   90.00
#
_symmetry.space_group_name_H-M   'P 1'
#
loop_
_entity.id
_entity.type
_entity.pdbx_description
1 polymer ?
#
loop_
_entity_poly.entity_id
_entity_poly.type
_entity_poly.pdbx_seq_one_letter_code
_entity_poly.pdbx_strand_id
1 'polypeptide(L)'
;MPREKSAVSVSFLSIWLKAAIYLETTVACRFDLERRIAMQLGQAVLDDLLIPSFSSDTSFDVDTVQRIMMNYLESDMENHSVYNADDEYYSSPQRDVFRVGKLLESYLAEIATDRNLSVEKFISLAELMPQKSRTTEDGMYRAIDIYLKAHLFLSDTDRKKVCSMMDFQKLSREARAH
;
A
#
# COMPACT_ATOMS: atom_id res chain seq x y z
N MET A 1 7.03 11.73 -21.20
CA MET A 1 6.22 12.43 -20.18
C MET A 1 7.11 13.33 -19.35
N PRO A 2 6.62 14.50 -18.86
CA PRO A 2 7.36 15.39 -17.96
C PRO A 2 7.95 14.61 -16.77
N ARG A 3 9.16 14.99 -16.33
CA ARG A 3 9.87 14.32 -15.22
C ARG A 3 9.69 15.01 -13.87
N GLU A 4 9.07 16.18 -13.88
CA GLU A 4 8.83 17.00 -12.69
C GLU A 4 7.78 16.35 -11.78
N LYS A 5 8.05 16.34 -10.47
CA LYS A 5 7.09 15.89 -9.45
C LYS A 5 5.82 16.74 -9.55
N SER A 6 4.64 16.13 -9.44
CA SER A 6 3.32 16.78 -9.51
C SER A 6 2.92 17.44 -10.83
N ALA A 7 3.69 17.28 -11.93
CA ALA A 7 3.24 17.71 -13.26
C ALA A 7 2.03 16.90 -13.78
N VAL A 8 1.79 15.73 -13.18
CA VAL A 8 0.75 14.77 -13.57
C VAL A 8 0.18 14.13 -12.30
N SER A 9 -1.15 14.02 -12.18
CA SER A 9 -1.80 13.42 -11.02
C SER A 9 -1.52 11.91 -10.90
N VAL A 10 -1.60 11.39 -9.67
CA VAL A 10 -1.45 9.94 -9.44
C VAL A 10 -2.49 9.13 -10.20
N SER A 11 -3.74 9.58 -10.23
CA SER A 11 -4.81 8.89 -10.97
C SER A 11 -4.53 8.79 -12.46
N PHE A 12 -3.95 9.84 -13.07
CA PHE A 12 -3.55 9.75 -14.46
C PHE A 12 -2.42 8.72 -14.64
N LEU A 13 -1.37 8.76 -13.80
CA LEU A 13 -0.30 7.76 -13.86
C LEU A 13 -0.82 6.32 -13.65
N SER A 14 -1.78 6.13 -12.75
CA SER A 14 -2.44 4.84 -12.51
C SER A 14 -3.16 4.33 -13.76
N ILE A 15 -3.90 5.19 -14.47
CA ILE A 15 -4.53 4.84 -15.75
C ILE A 15 -3.47 4.38 -16.77
N TRP A 16 -2.35 5.11 -16.87
CA TRP A 16 -1.25 4.72 -17.76
C TRP A 16 -0.59 3.41 -17.33
N LEU A 17 -0.41 3.16 -16.04
CA LEU A 17 0.16 1.91 -15.55
C LEU A 17 -0.76 0.72 -15.86
N LYS A 18 -2.07 0.86 -15.60
CA LYS A 18 -3.09 -0.13 -15.94
C LYS A 18 -3.09 -0.43 -17.45
N ALA A 19 -3.03 0.61 -18.29
CA ALA A 19 -2.92 0.45 -19.74
C ALA A 19 -1.58 -0.20 -20.17
N ALA A 20 -0.47 0.19 -19.56
CA ALA A 20 0.86 -0.34 -19.84
C ALA A 20 1.00 -1.82 -19.46
N ILE A 21 0.33 -2.26 -18.39
CA ILE A 21 0.21 -3.66 -18.00
C ILE A 21 -0.68 -4.41 -18.98
N TYR A 22 -1.87 -3.88 -19.30
CA TYR A 22 -2.82 -4.51 -20.23
C TYR A 22 -2.24 -4.69 -21.63
N LEU A 23 -1.47 -3.71 -22.12
CA LEU A 23 -0.81 -3.75 -23.43
C LEU A 23 0.54 -4.47 -23.41
N GLU A 24 0.92 -5.10 -22.29
CA GLU A 24 2.19 -5.84 -22.11
C GLU A 24 3.43 -5.03 -22.56
N THR A 25 3.45 -3.74 -22.24
CA THR A 25 4.58 -2.88 -22.56
C THR A 25 5.85 -3.32 -21.81
N THR A 26 7.00 -2.74 -22.19
CA THR A 26 8.29 -3.10 -21.61
C THR A 26 8.29 -2.97 -20.08
N VAL A 27 9.01 -3.87 -19.40
CA VAL A 27 9.18 -3.82 -17.93
C VAL A 27 9.70 -2.45 -17.48
N ALA A 28 10.64 -1.87 -18.25
CA ALA A 28 11.17 -0.54 -17.97
C ALA A 28 10.10 0.57 -18.00
N CYS A 29 9.12 0.48 -18.92
CA CYS A 29 8.00 1.42 -18.99
C CYS A 29 7.12 1.33 -17.73
N ARG A 30 6.76 0.10 -17.33
CA ARG A 30 5.94 -0.14 -16.14
C ARG A 30 6.64 0.31 -14.86
N PHE A 31 7.93 0.00 -14.71
CA PHE A 31 8.72 0.42 -13.55
C PHE A 31 8.91 1.94 -13.46
N ASP A 32 9.07 2.64 -14.59
CA ASP A 32 9.09 4.12 -14.59
C ASP A 32 7.77 4.71 -14.09
N LEU A 33 6.63 4.12 -14.48
CA LEU A 33 5.31 4.52 -13.99
C LEU A 33 5.12 4.22 -12.50
N GLU A 34 5.49 3.01 -12.05
CA GLU A 34 5.47 2.61 -10.63
C GLU A 34 6.28 3.60 -9.77
N ARG A 35 7.50 3.96 -10.20
CA ARG A 35 8.37 4.90 -9.48
C ARG A 35 7.76 6.30 -9.40
N ARG A 36 7.12 6.78 -10.47
CA ARG A 36 6.45 8.10 -10.47
C ARG A 36 5.23 8.13 -9.56
N ILE A 37 4.46 7.03 -9.50
CA ILE A 37 3.35 6.89 -8.56
C ILE A 37 3.90 6.93 -7.13
N ALA A 38 4.95 6.18 -6.84
CA ALA A 38 5.59 6.13 -5.53
C ALA A 38 6.02 7.52 -5.03
N MET A 39 6.59 8.36 -5.88
CA MET A 39 7.07 9.71 -5.50
C MET A 39 5.99 10.67 -4.98
N GLN A 40 4.71 10.40 -5.25
CA GLN A 40 3.58 11.23 -4.86
C GLN A 40 2.44 10.40 -4.25
N LEU A 41 2.79 9.26 -3.64
CA LEU A 41 1.84 8.27 -3.16
C LEU A 41 0.86 8.81 -2.11
N GLY A 42 1.24 9.77 -1.27
CA GLY A 42 0.31 10.38 -0.32
C GLY A 42 -0.69 11.35 -0.95
N GLN A 43 -0.70 11.50 -2.28
CA GLN A 43 -1.79 12.14 -3.03
C GLN A 43 -2.74 11.12 -3.68
N ALA A 44 -2.41 9.83 -3.63
CA ALA A 44 -3.20 8.78 -4.26
C ALA A 44 -4.46 8.47 -3.46
N VAL A 45 -5.47 7.96 -4.17
CA VAL A 45 -6.67 7.35 -3.58
C VAL A 45 -6.66 5.84 -3.80
N LEU A 46 -7.54 5.10 -3.11
CA LEU A 46 -7.60 3.64 -3.19
C LEU A 46 -7.70 3.14 -4.64
N ASP A 47 -8.58 3.73 -5.44
CA ASP A 47 -8.81 3.37 -6.85
C ASP A 47 -7.55 3.45 -7.72
N ASP A 48 -6.60 4.31 -7.35
CA ASP A 48 -5.33 4.44 -8.06
C ASP A 48 -4.46 3.18 -7.88
N LEU A 49 -4.63 2.43 -6.79
CA LEU A 49 -3.90 1.19 -6.50
C LEU A 49 -4.66 -0.08 -6.89
N LEU A 50 -5.95 0.02 -7.21
CA LEU A 50 -6.76 -1.12 -7.69
C LEU A 50 -6.40 -1.46 -9.15
N ILE A 51 -5.23 -2.07 -9.33
CA ILE A 51 -4.68 -2.53 -10.60
C ILE A 51 -5.21 -3.94 -10.85
N PRO A 52 -6.01 -4.18 -11.91
CA PRO A 52 -6.52 -5.52 -12.20
C PRO A 52 -5.38 -6.49 -12.46
N SER A 53 -5.50 -7.72 -11.93
CA SER A 53 -4.59 -8.80 -12.36
C SER A 53 -5.07 -9.42 -13.66
N PHE A 54 -4.12 -9.78 -14.52
CA PHE A 54 -4.39 -10.47 -15.80
C PHE A 54 -3.77 -11.87 -15.87
N SER A 55 -2.96 -12.25 -14.87
CA SER A 55 -2.15 -13.47 -14.90
C SER A 55 -2.22 -14.31 -13.62
N SER A 56 -2.87 -13.81 -12.57
CA SER A 56 -3.09 -14.56 -11.31
C SER A 56 -4.56 -14.77 -11.06
N ASP A 57 -4.88 -15.72 -10.18
CA ASP A 57 -6.24 -15.98 -9.72
C ASP A 57 -6.76 -14.87 -8.78
N THR A 58 -5.92 -13.89 -8.41
CA THR A 58 -6.33 -12.73 -7.62
C THR A 58 -6.97 -11.66 -8.49
N SER A 59 -7.91 -10.92 -7.94
CA SER A 59 -8.64 -9.82 -8.59
C SER A 59 -7.73 -8.63 -8.90
N PHE A 60 -6.72 -8.42 -8.07
CA PHE A 60 -5.77 -7.30 -8.18
C PHE A 60 -4.31 -7.78 -8.28
N ASP A 61 -3.50 -7.00 -8.99
CA ASP A 61 -2.05 -7.16 -9.09
C ASP A 61 -1.36 -6.58 -7.85
N VAL A 62 -1.31 -7.42 -6.82
CA VAL A 62 -0.67 -7.15 -5.53
C VAL A 62 0.83 -6.88 -5.68
N ASP A 63 1.50 -7.56 -6.62
CA ASP A 63 2.95 -7.47 -6.77
C ASP A 63 3.35 -6.08 -7.29
N THR A 64 2.54 -5.47 -8.16
CA THR A 64 2.73 -4.09 -8.61
C THR A 64 2.59 -3.07 -7.48
N VAL A 65 1.57 -3.21 -6.62
CA VAL A 65 1.41 -2.30 -5.48
C VAL A 65 2.53 -2.49 -4.45
N GLN A 66 3.00 -3.73 -4.24
CA GLN A 66 4.16 -4.00 -3.40
C GLN A 66 5.41 -3.26 -3.89
N ARG A 67 5.69 -3.26 -5.20
CA ARG A 67 6.82 -2.51 -5.79
C ARG A 67 6.64 -1.00 -5.65
N ILE A 68 5.44 -0.47 -5.83
CA ILE A 68 5.16 0.97 -5.62
C ILE A 68 5.48 1.35 -4.17
N MET A 69 5.03 0.55 -3.19
CA MET A 69 5.31 0.78 -1.78
C MET A 69 6.81 0.71 -1.45
N MET A 70 7.54 -0.27 -1.99
CA MET A 70 9.00 -0.39 -1.80
C MET A 70 9.72 0.85 -2.34
N ASN A 71 9.40 1.30 -3.56
CA ASN A 71 9.97 2.51 -4.14
C ASN A 71 9.67 3.78 -3.30
N TYR A 72 8.48 3.84 -2.68
CA TYR A 72 8.11 4.94 -1.80
C TYR A 72 9.00 4.98 -0.54
N LEU A 73 9.17 3.83 0.12
CA LEU A 73 9.99 3.72 1.33
C LEU A 73 11.47 4.03 1.06
N GLU A 74 12.02 3.55 -0.06
CA GLU A 74 13.38 3.88 -0.51
C GLU A 74 13.53 5.40 -0.71
N SER A 75 12.56 6.03 -1.37
CA SER A 75 12.57 7.48 -1.61
C SER A 75 12.41 8.30 -0.32
N ASP A 76 11.60 7.86 0.64
CA ASP A 76 11.42 8.53 1.94
C ASP A 76 12.71 8.53 2.75
N MET A 77 13.42 7.40 2.76
CA MET A 77 14.73 7.26 3.41
C MET A 77 15.79 8.19 2.83
N GLU A 78 15.88 8.29 1.50
CA GLU A 78 16.82 9.18 0.81
C GLU A 78 16.54 10.65 1.13
N ASN A 79 15.27 11.06 1.08
CA ASN A 79 14.88 12.44 1.35
C ASN A 79 15.14 12.84 2.82
N HIS A 80 14.88 11.93 3.77
CA HIS A 80 15.14 12.17 5.20
C HIS A 80 16.62 12.36 5.55
N SER A 81 17.56 11.96 4.66
CA SER A 81 19.00 12.21 4.84
C SER A 81 19.45 13.63 4.48
N VAL A 82 18.58 14.43 3.82
CA VAL A 82 18.95 15.71 3.17
C VAL A 82 18.31 16.95 3.81
N TYR A 83 17.35 16.82 4.72
CA TYR A 83 16.59 17.98 5.21
C TYR A 83 17.37 18.88 6.19
N ASN A 84 17.76 20.05 5.69
CA ASN A 84 17.86 21.30 6.46
C ASN A 84 16.44 21.83 6.77
N ALA A 85 16.32 22.51 7.91
CA ALA A 85 15.07 22.75 8.63
C ALA A 85 14.10 23.84 8.11
N ASP A 86 14.15 24.24 6.82
CA ASP A 86 13.60 25.55 6.43
C ASP A 86 12.60 25.59 5.25
N ASP A 87 11.95 24.48 4.89
CA ASP A 87 10.98 24.49 3.78
C ASP A 87 9.58 24.04 4.21
N GLU A 88 8.79 25.01 4.70
CA GLU A 88 7.45 24.83 5.27
C GLU A 88 6.31 24.89 4.24
N TYR A 89 6.63 24.94 2.93
CA TYR A 89 5.64 25.18 1.86
C TYR A 89 5.15 23.92 1.13
N TYR A 90 5.81 22.77 1.31
CA TYR A 90 5.37 21.47 0.79
C TYR A 90 4.73 20.65 1.91
N SER A 91 3.66 19.90 1.61
CA SER A 91 2.97 19.02 2.58
C SER A 91 3.99 18.33 3.46
N SER A 92 3.97 18.60 4.77
CA SER A 92 5.05 18.14 5.64
C SER A 92 5.25 16.63 5.46
N PRO A 93 6.50 16.14 5.39
CA PRO A 93 6.78 14.71 5.15
C PRO A 93 5.98 13.78 6.07
N GLN A 94 5.69 14.23 7.29
CA GLN A 94 4.84 13.52 8.26
C GLN A 94 3.37 13.35 7.82
N ARG A 95 2.76 14.37 7.19
CA ARG A 95 1.40 14.27 6.65
C ARG A 95 1.33 13.30 5.48
N ASP A 96 2.36 13.28 4.63
CA ASP A 96 2.45 12.36 3.49
C ASP A 96 2.53 10.90 3.95
N VAL A 97 3.43 10.61 4.90
CA VAL A 97 3.59 9.28 5.51
C VAL A 97 2.28 8.79 6.15
N PHE A 98 1.56 9.67 6.86
CA PHE A 98 0.26 9.31 7.44
C PHE A 98 -0.78 8.94 6.37
N ARG A 99 -0.85 9.71 5.28
CA ARG A 99 -1.77 9.44 4.16
C ARG A 99 -1.44 8.13 3.46
N VAL A 100 -0.16 7.86 3.21
CA VAL A 100 0.29 6.58 2.63
C VAL A 100 -0.07 5.41 3.55
N GLY A 101 0.08 5.58 4.88
CA GLY A 101 -0.38 4.59 5.84
C GLY A 101 -1.87 4.27 5.72
N LYS A 102 -2.72 5.30 5.70
CA LYS A 102 -4.18 5.14 5.55
C LYS A 102 -4.58 4.53 4.21
N LEU A 103 -3.85 4.87 3.15
CA LEU A 103 -4.04 4.28 1.83
C LEU A 103 -3.75 2.78 1.85
N LEU A 104 -2.62 2.38 2.44
CA LEU A 104 -2.23 0.97 2.53
C LEU A 104 -3.16 0.16 3.45
N GLU A 105 -3.65 0.73 4.57
CA GLU A 105 -4.69 0.10 5.40
C GLU A 105 -5.98 -0.16 4.59
N SER A 106 -6.39 0.80 3.76
CA SER A 106 -7.58 0.67 2.93
C SER A 106 -7.36 -0.37 1.82
N TYR A 107 -6.18 -0.39 1.22
CA TYR A 107 -5.81 -1.36 0.19
C TYR A 107 -5.75 -2.79 0.76
N LEU A 108 -5.12 -2.99 1.93
CA LEU A 108 -5.08 -4.28 2.62
C LEU A 108 -6.49 -4.80 2.93
N ALA A 109 -7.39 -3.94 3.38
CA ALA A 109 -8.78 -4.31 3.65
C ALA A 109 -9.54 -4.71 2.37
N GLU A 110 -9.29 -4.03 1.25
CA GLU A 110 -9.90 -4.34 -0.04
C GLU A 110 -9.43 -5.71 -0.56
N ILE A 111 -8.11 -5.92 -0.65
CA ILE A 111 -7.56 -7.18 -1.17
C ILE A 111 -7.82 -8.37 -0.23
N ALA A 112 -8.03 -8.13 1.06
CA ALA A 112 -8.35 -9.18 2.03
C ALA A 112 -9.66 -9.92 1.74
N THR A 113 -10.55 -9.33 0.95
CA THR A 113 -11.80 -9.96 0.52
C THR A 113 -11.60 -11.06 -0.52
N ASP A 114 -10.44 -11.07 -1.19
CA ASP A 114 -10.10 -12.03 -2.23
C ASP A 114 -9.61 -13.35 -1.62
N ARG A 115 -10.34 -14.44 -1.89
CA ARG A 115 -10.03 -15.77 -1.36
C ARG A 115 -8.78 -16.42 -1.95
N ASN A 116 -8.30 -15.88 -3.07
CA ASN A 116 -7.09 -16.35 -3.74
C ASN A 116 -5.84 -15.59 -3.27
N LEU A 117 -6.00 -14.58 -2.40
CA LEU A 117 -4.87 -13.88 -1.81
C LEU A 117 -4.12 -14.81 -0.85
N SER A 118 -2.81 -15.00 -1.06
CA SER A 118 -2.02 -15.83 -0.18
C SER A 118 -1.65 -15.11 1.12
N VAL A 119 -1.43 -15.89 2.18
CA VAL A 119 -0.96 -15.39 3.49
C VAL A 119 0.34 -14.62 3.34
N GLU A 120 1.24 -15.12 2.49
CA GLU A 120 2.54 -14.51 2.22
C GLU A 120 2.41 -13.13 1.59
N LYS A 121 1.53 -12.98 0.59
CA LYS A 121 1.27 -11.69 -0.08
C LYS A 121 0.58 -10.68 0.84
N PHE A 122 -0.33 -11.15 1.69
CA PHE A 122 -0.96 -10.27 2.68
C PHE A 122 0.06 -9.75 3.70
N ILE A 123 0.90 -10.65 4.24
CA ILE A 123 1.94 -10.30 5.22
C ILE A 123 3.00 -9.38 4.59
N SER A 124 3.49 -9.69 3.39
CA SER A 124 4.53 -8.90 2.73
C SER A 124 4.10 -7.44 2.53
N LEU A 125 2.84 -7.20 2.18
CA LEU A 125 2.31 -5.83 2.10
C LEU A 125 2.12 -5.19 3.47
N ALA A 126 1.62 -5.93 4.47
CA ALA A 126 1.43 -5.41 5.82
C ALA A 126 2.74 -4.94 6.46
N GLU A 127 3.85 -5.62 6.17
CA GLU A 127 5.21 -5.27 6.62
C GLU A 127 5.73 -3.96 6.01
N LEU A 128 5.21 -3.54 4.84
CA LEU A 128 5.59 -2.26 4.19
C LEU A 128 4.88 -1.03 4.78
N MET A 129 4.00 -1.20 5.77
CA MET A 129 3.37 -0.08 6.45
C MET A 129 4.41 0.81 7.15
N PRO A 130 4.43 2.13 6.88
CA PRO A 130 5.33 3.04 7.59
C PRO A 130 5.04 3.07 9.10
N GLN A 131 6.04 2.79 9.95
CA GLN A 131 5.82 2.76 11.41
C GLN A 131 5.29 4.08 11.96
N LYS A 132 5.70 5.21 11.38
CA LYS A 132 5.25 6.56 11.78
C LYS A 132 3.77 6.82 11.50
N SER A 133 3.11 6.05 10.62
CA SER A 133 1.68 6.18 10.35
C SER A 133 0.80 5.36 11.29
N ARG A 134 1.37 4.35 11.98
CA ARG A 134 0.66 3.43 12.88
C ARG A 134 0.36 4.05 14.25
N THR A 135 -0.47 5.11 14.24
CA THR A 135 -0.95 5.78 15.45
C THR A 135 -2.00 4.95 16.20
N THR A 136 -2.77 4.16 15.46
CA THR A 136 -3.75 3.18 15.95
C THR A 136 -3.64 1.92 15.11
N GLU A 137 -4.00 0.76 15.67
CA GLU A 137 -3.98 -0.51 14.93
C GLU A 137 -5.36 -0.90 14.36
N ASP A 138 -6.38 -0.04 14.48
CA ASP A 138 -7.76 -0.32 14.07
C ASP A 138 -7.90 -0.62 12.56
N GLY A 139 -7.13 0.05 11.70
CA GLY A 139 -7.13 -0.18 10.26
C GLY A 139 -6.55 -1.56 9.90
N MET A 140 -5.45 -1.94 10.57
CA MET A 140 -4.83 -3.25 10.43
C MET A 140 -5.75 -4.35 10.98
N TYR A 141 -6.38 -4.12 12.14
CA TYR A 141 -7.37 -5.02 12.72
C TYR A 141 -8.49 -5.33 11.73
N ARG A 142 -9.07 -4.30 11.13
CA ARG A 142 -10.14 -4.45 10.14
C ARG A 142 -9.68 -5.29 8.94
N ALA A 143 -8.49 -5.04 8.41
CA ALA A 143 -7.96 -5.81 7.29
C ALA A 143 -7.74 -7.29 7.65
N ILE A 144 -7.19 -7.56 8.84
CA ILE A 144 -6.98 -8.93 9.36
C ILE A 144 -8.32 -9.64 9.57
N ASP A 145 -9.30 -8.99 10.21
CA ASP A 145 -10.62 -9.56 10.45
C ASP A 145 -11.32 -9.93 9.14
N ILE A 146 -11.30 -9.04 8.14
CA ILE A 146 -11.81 -9.33 6.79
C ILE A 146 -11.07 -10.53 6.18
N TYR A 147 -9.73 -10.55 6.25
CA TYR A 147 -8.92 -11.62 5.69
C TYR A 147 -9.28 -12.98 6.31
N LEU A 148 -9.35 -13.06 7.65
CA LEU A 148 -9.71 -14.28 8.36
C LEU A 148 -11.13 -14.76 8.04
N LYS A 149 -12.07 -13.84 7.85
CA LYS A 149 -13.45 -14.15 7.44
C LYS A 149 -13.55 -14.66 6.00
N ALA A 150 -12.74 -14.14 5.09
CA ALA A 150 -12.69 -14.60 3.71
C ALA A 150 -11.95 -15.95 3.56
N HIS A 151 -10.99 -16.24 4.44
CA HIS A 151 -10.10 -17.41 4.38
C HIS A 151 -10.36 -18.42 5.50
N LEU A 152 -11.55 -19.04 5.50
CA LEU A 152 -12.00 -19.94 6.58
C LEU A 152 -11.16 -21.23 6.73
N PHE A 153 -10.40 -21.60 5.71
CA PHE A 153 -9.58 -22.83 5.66
C PHE A 153 -8.12 -22.63 6.09
N LEU A 154 -7.76 -21.46 6.62
CA LEU A 154 -6.41 -21.22 7.13
C LEU A 154 -6.06 -22.17 8.28
N SER A 155 -4.79 -22.60 8.31
CA SER A 155 -4.23 -23.32 9.46
C SER A 155 -4.13 -22.40 10.68
N ASP A 156 -4.13 -22.96 11.89
CA ASP A 156 -3.92 -22.16 13.11
C ASP A 156 -2.57 -21.44 13.11
N THR A 157 -1.56 -22.03 12.47
CA THR A 157 -0.26 -21.39 12.27
C THR A 157 -0.37 -20.15 11.40
N ASP A 158 -1.10 -20.22 10.30
CA ASP A 158 -1.25 -19.08 9.39
C ASP A 158 -2.15 -17.99 9.98
N ARG A 159 -3.21 -18.37 10.71
CA ARG A 159 -4.00 -17.42 11.50
C ARG A 159 -3.13 -16.65 12.47
N LYS A 160 -2.24 -17.34 13.20
CA LYS A 160 -1.29 -16.69 14.12
C LYS A 160 -0.32 -15.76 13.40
N LYS A 161 0.22 -16.16 12.24
CA LYS A 161 1.11 -15.31 11.44
C LYS A 161 0.41 -14.02 11.02
N VAL A 162 -0.79 -14.11 10.46
CA VAL A 162 -1.56 -12.93 10.02
C VAL A 162 -1.87 -12.02 11.22
N CYS A 163 -2.35 -12.58 12.34
CA CYS A 163 -2.63 -11.81 13.55
C CYS A 163 -1.39 -11.11 14.14
N SER A 164 -0.19 -11.65 13.93
CA SER A 164 1.05 -11.06 14.47
C SER A 164 1.48 -9.76 13.78
N MET A 165 0.83 -9.38 12.67
CA MET A 165 1.11 -8.11 11.96
C MET A 165 0.62 -6.87 12.70
N MET A 166 -0.16 -7.07 13.76
CA MET A 166 -0.82 -6.03 14.54
C MET A 166 -0.35 -6.06 16.00
N ASP A 167 -0.15 -4.88 16.58
CA ASP A 167 0.08 -4.74 18.02
C ASP A 167 -1.27 -4.54 18.76
N PHE A 168 -1.77 -5.60 19.38
CA PHE A 168 -3.03 -5.58 20.14
C PHE A 168 -3.08 -4.49 21.24
N GLN A 169 -1.94 -4.04 21.74
CA GLN A 169 -1.89 -3.01 22.79
C GLN A 169 -2.28 -1.63 22.26
N LYS A 170 -2.16 -1.39 20.95
CA LYS A 170 -2.47 -0.13 20.27
C LYS A 170 -3.86 -0.10 19.63
N LEU A 171 -4.69 -1.10 19.92
CA LEU A 171 -6.10 -1.08 19.53
C LEU A 171 -6.91 -0.10 20.37
N SER A 172 -7.79 0.65 19.71
CA SER A 172 -8.79 1.48 20.38
C SER A 172 -9.78 0.62 21.18
N ARG A 173 -10.51 1.25 22.10
CA ARG A 173 -11.56 0.56 22.88
C ARG A 173 -12.67 0.00 21.98
N GLU A 174 -13.00 0.71 20.91
CA GLU A 174 -14.04 0.33 19.95
C GLU A 174 -13.61 -0.90 19.15
N ALA A 175 -12.37 -0.93 18.66
CA ALA A 175 -11.83 -2.08 17.94
C ALA A 175 -11.76 -3.36 18.79
N ARG A 176 -11.52 -3.24 20.10
CA ARG A 176 -11.49 -4.39 21.03
C ARG A 176 -12.86 -5.01 21.31
N ALA A 177 -13.95 -4.32 21.00
CA ALA A 177 -15.31 -4.78 21.28
C ALA A 177 -15.92 -5.63 20.14
N HIS A 178 -15.24 -5.69 19.00
CA HIS A 178 -15.62 -6.44 17.80
C HIS A 178 -14.73 -7.66 17.60
#